data_AF-A0A523ATG9-F1
#
_entry.id   AF-A0A523ATG9-F1
#
_cell.length_a   1.000
_cell.length_b   1.000
_cell.length_c   1.000
_cell.angle_alpha   90.00
_cell.angle_beta   90.00
_cell.angle_gamma   90.00
#
_symmetry.space_group_name_H-M   'P 1'
#
loop_
_entity.id
_entity.type
_entity.pdbx_description
1 polymer ?
#
loop_
_entity_poly.entity_id
_entity_poly.type
_entity_poly.pdbx_seq_one_letter_code
_entity_poly.pdbx_strand_id
1 'polypeptide(L)'
;MGINVEAQKRSYWEETKGYCAYEVTMTTYVPGVEIVENLTVPWVNSYIERWGDYPTYEAGTYDAIFLIAETVNRLGTKNADNVVAELEQTGRRNIMQTFRNFPDGVGTAGKLIFDNKHDVVWGPGLVTGLGAQWRDGRLVGVHPYQDNTGPIPNLPAFGTYKGTEKYRLPPRVIEYHTKR
;
A
#
# COMPACT_ATOMS: atom_id res chain seq x y z
N MET A 1 11.48 -8.65 8.14
CA MET A 1 10.02 -8.89 8.07
C MET A 1 9.80 -10.03 7.09
N GLY A 2 9.17 -11.14 7.52
CA GLY A 2 8.71 -12.16 6.58
C GLY A 2 7.38 -11.72 5.99
N ILE A 3 7.25 -11.76 4.67
CA ILE A 3 6.01 -11.38 3.96
C ILE A 3 5.46 -12.61 3.23
N ASN A 4 4.18 -12.90 3.42
CA ASN A 4 3.49 -13.94 2.67
C ASN A 4 2.90 -13.31 1.40
N VAL A 5 3.69 -13.26 0.33
CA VAL A 5 3.27 -12.67 -0.96
C VAL A 5 2.15 -13.50 -1.60
N GLU A 6 2.16 -14.82 -1.42
CA GLU A 6 1.10 -15.70 -1.92
C GLU A 6 -0.27 -15.29 -1.37
N ALA A 7 -0.34 -14.92 -0.08
CA ALA A 7 -1.57 -14.44 0.54
C ALA A 7 -2.09 -13.09 0.01
N GLN A 8 -1.36 -12.40 -0.86
CA GLN A 8 -1.81 -11.14 -1.48
C GLN A 8 -2.48 -11.35 -2.84
N LYS A 9 -2.28 -12.52 -3.47
CA LYS A 9 -2.82 -12.84 -4.80
C LYS A 9 -4.32 -13.07 -4.76
N ARG A 10 -5.02 -12.71 -5.83
CA ARG A 10 -6.47 -12.94 -5.95
C ARG A 10 -6.83 -14.42 -5.91
N SER A 11 -5.97 -15.29 -6.45
CA SER A 11 -6.19 -16.74 -6.52
C SER A 11 -6.06 -17.47 -5.18
N TYR A 12 -5.45 -16.83 -4.16
CA TYR A 12 -5.07 -17.49 -2.92
C TYR A 12 -6.23 -18.14 -2.17
N TRP A 13 -7.43 -17.56 -2.25
CA TRP A 13 -8.62 -18.19 -1.69
C TRP A 13 -8.90 -19.57 -2.29
N GLU A 14 -8.87 -19.68 -3.62
CA GLU A 14 -9.13 -20.93 -4.32
C GLU A 14 -7.99 -21.93 -4.13
N GLU A 15 -6.74 -21.45 -4.16
CA GLU A 15 -5.55 -22.28 -3.93
C GLU A 15 -5.55 -22.92 -2.53
N THR A 16 -6.00 -22.15 -1.53
CA THR A 16 -6.18 -22.65 -0.16
C THR A 16 -7.55 -23.28 0.05
N LYS A 17 -8.43 -23.37 -0.96
CA LYS A 17 -9.80 -23.89 -0.83
C LYS A 17 -10.58 -23.23 0.31
N GLY A 18 -10.36 -21.94 0.53
CA GLY A 18 -10.95 -21.15 1.61
C GLY A 18 -10.33 -21.36 3.00
N TYR A 19 -9.29 -22.20 3.15
CA TYR A 19 -8.62 -22.39 4.44
C TYR A 19 -7.86 -21.16 4.92
N CYS A 20 -7.60 -20.17 4.04
CA CYS A 20 -7.10 -18.85 4.43
C CYS A 20 -8.16 -17.94 5.07
N ALA A 21 -9.42 -18.37 5.20
CA ALA A 21 -10.46 -17.55 5.81
C ALA A 21 -10.02 -17.02 7.18
N TYR A 22 -10.19 -15.71 7.37
CA TYR A 22 -9.77 -14.93 8.54
C TYR A 22 -8.26 -14.75 8.73
N GLU A 23 -7.40 -15.29 7.86
CA GLU A 23 -5.97 -14.97 7.81
C GLU A 23 -5.78 -13.47 7.59
N VAL A 24 -4.88 -12.86 8.36
CA VAL A 24 -4.46 -11.48 8.18
C VAL A 24 -3.08 -11.47 7.57
N THR A 25 -2.93 -10.75 6.46
CA THR A 25 -1.65 -10.47 5.83
C THR A 25 -1.43 -8.97 5.76
N MET A 26 -0.16 -8.57 5.67
CA MET A 26 0.21 -7.20 5.33
C MET A 26 0.31 -7.10 3.80
N THR A 27 -0.30 -6.08 3.22
CA THR A 27 -0.25 -5.79 1.77
C THR A 27 -0.17 -4.29 1.54
N THR A 28 0.26 -3.87 0.35
CA THR A 28 0.23 -2.45 -0.03
C THR A 28 -1.16 -2.02 -0.50
N TYR A 29 -1.85 -2.88 -1.24
CA TYR A 29 -3.12 -2.54 -1.89
C TYR A 29 -4.21 -3.57 -1.55
N VAL A 30 -5.44 -3.09 -1.41
CA VAL A 30 -6.65 -3.91 -1.30
C VAL A 30 -7.72 -3.29 -2.20
N PRO A 31 -8.44 -4.08 -3.02
CA PRO A 31 -9.54 -3.55 -3.84
C PRO A 31 -10.55 -2.76 -3.00
N GLY A 32 -10.86 -1.54 -3.44
CA GLY A 32 -11.83 -0.66 -2.79
C GLY A 32 -11.32 0.12 -1.57
N VAL A 33 -10.05 -0.03 -1.17
CA VAL A 33 -9.44 0.78 -0.10
C VAL A 33 -8.72 1.99 -0.68
N GLU A 34 -9.07 3.18 -0.19
CA GLU A 34 -8.52 4.46 -0.64
C GLU A 34 -7.43 4.95 0.32
N ILE A 35 -6.17 4.76 -0.08
CA ILE A 35 -4.99 5.26 0.65
C ILE A 35 -4.75 6.73 0.31
N VAL A 36 -4.78 7.05 -0.99
CA VAL A 36 -4.74 8.40 -1.54
C VAL A 36 -6.09 8.71 -2.16
N GLU A 37 -6.71 9.79 -1.69
CA GLU A 37 -8.04 10.23 -2.11
C GLU A 37 -8.15 10.35 -3.63
N ASN A 38 -9.20 9.74 -4.20
CA ASN A 38 -9.51 9.75 -5.64
C ASN A 38 -8.43 9.16 -6.57
N LEU A 39 -7.39 8.50 -6.04
CA LEU A 39 -6.27 7.98 -6.83
C LEU A 39 -6.07 6.48 -6.66
N THR A 40 -5.97 5.99 -5.42
CA THR A 40 -5.59 4.59 -5.18
C THR A 40 -6.61 3.61 -5.78
N VAL A 41 -7.90 3.83 -5.53
CA VAL A 41 -8.95 2.92 -6.00
C VAL A 41 -9.04 2.86 -7.53
N PRO A 42 -9.09 3.99 -8.27
CA PRO A 42 -9.04 3.96 -9.74
C PRO A 42 -7.80 3.23 -10.28
N TRP A 43 -6.62 3.47 -9.70
CA TRP A 43 -5.40 2.80 -10.12
C TRP A 43 -5.47 1.28 -9.89
N VAL A 44 -5.87 0.84 -8.68
CA VAL A 44 -6.04 -0.59 -8.36
C VAL A 44 -7.03 -1.26 -9.31
N ASN A 45 -8.15 -0.60 -9.62
CA ASN A 45 -9.14 -1.13 -10.56
C ASN A 45 -8.55 -1.29 -11.97
N SER A 46 -7.82 -0.29 -12.47
CA SER A 46 -7.16 -0.39 -13.78
C SER A 46 -6.09 -1.48 -13.84
N TYR A 47 -5.38 -1.72 -12.73
CA TYR A 47 -4.43 -2.82 -12.63
C TYR A 47 -5.16 -4.16 -12.76
N ILE A 48 -6.24 -4.36 -12.00
CA ILE A 48 -7.04 -5.59 -12.02
C ILE A 48 -7.68 -5.81 -13.39
N GLU A 49 -8.18 -4.75 -14.04
CA GLU A 49 -8.74 -4.83 -15.39
C GLU A 49 -7.69 -5.29 -16.41
N ARG A 50 -6.48 -4.75 -16.32
CA ARG A 50 -5.39 -5.07 -17.24
C ARG A 50 -4.80 -6.46 -17.04
N TRP A 51 -4.63 -6.87 -15.78
CA TRP A 51 -3.83 -8.05 -15.42
C TRP A 51 -4.64 -9.21 -14.85
N GLY A 52 -5.92 -9.00 -14.50
CA GLY A 52 -6.81 -10.01 -13.93
C GLY A 52 -6.56 -10.34 -12.46
N ASP A 53 -5.49 -9.82 -11.86
CA ASP A 53 -5.05 -10.12 -10.48
C ASP A 53 -4.96 -8.85 -9.62
N TYR A 54 -4.87 -9.03 -8.30
CA TYR A 54 -4.64 -7.95 -7.36
C TYR A 54 -3.19 -7.43 -7.47
N PRO A 55 -2.98 -6.11 -7.35
CA PRO A 55 -1.63 -5.57 -7.22
C PRO A 55 -1.03 -5.98 -5.86
N THR A 56 -0.01 -6.80 -5.93
CA THR A 56 0.87 -7.25 -4.85
C THR A 56 1.93 -6.19 -4.54
N TYR A 57 2.76 -6.41 -3.51
CA TYR A 57 3.71 -5.39 -3.01
C TYR A 57 4.64 -4.81 -4.10
N GLU A 58 5.05 -5.63 -5.08
CA GLU A 58 5.94 -5.24 -6.17
C GLU A 58 5.29 -4.24 -7.15
N ALA A 59 3.96 -4.08 -7.12
CA ALA A 59 3.27 -3.10 -7.94
C ALA A 59 3.68 -1.66 -7.58
N GLY A 60 4.29 -1.43 -6.41
CA GLY A 60 4.96 -0.18 -6.05
C GLY A 60 6.11 0.20 -6.99
N THR A 61 6.65 -0.74 -7.77
CA THR A 61 7.63 -0.47 -8.86
C THR A 61 7.07 0.53 -9.88
N TYR A 62 5.74 0.61 -10.03
CA TYR A 62 5.08 1.63 -10.85
C TYR A 62 5.53 3.04 -10.45
N ASP A 63 5.49 3.38 -9.17
CA ASP A 63 5.92 4.69 -8.68
C ASP A 63 7.42 4.93 -8.90
N ALA A 64 8.25 3.92 -8.64
CA ALA A 64 9.70 4.01 -8.78
C ALA A 64 10.12 4.28 -10.23
N ILE A 65 9.53 3.58 -11.21
CA ILE A 65 9.85 3.77 -12.63
C ILE A 65 9.52 5.19 -13.08
N PHE A 66 8.33 5.70 -12.71
CA PHE A 66 7.96 7.07 -13.07
C PHE A 66 8.84 8.10 -12.37
N LEU A 67 9.22 7.89 -11.11
CA LEU A 67 10.11 8.79 -10.39
C LEU A 67 11.50 8.91 -11.05
N ILE A 68 12.06 7.77 -11.48
CA ILE A 68 13.34 7.75 -12.20
C ILE A 68 13.19 8.40 -13.58
N ALA A 69 12.10 8.10 -14.31
CA ALA A 69 11.84 8.68 -15.62
C ALA A 69 11.74 10.21 -15.56
N GLU A 70 10.97 10.75 -14.60
CA GLU A 70 10.87 12.19 -14.36
C GLU A 70 12.24 12.81 -14.08
N THR A 71 13.03 12.16 -13.23
CA THR A 71 14.35 12.66 -12.83
C THR A 71 15.33 12.70 -14.01
N VAL A 72 15.43 11.61 -14.77
CA VAL A 72 16.30 11.54 -15.95
C VAL A 72 15.90 12.56 -17.01
N ASN A 73 14.60 12.72 -17.27
CA ASN A 73 14.13 13.68 -18.27
C ASN A 73 14.36 15.13 -17.84
N ARG A 74 14.11 15.44 -16.56
CA ARG A 74 14.34 16.79 -16.00
C ARG A 74 15.81 17.18 -16.02
N LEU A 75 16.71 16.26 -15.70
CA LEU A 75 18.16 16.53 -15.71
C LEU A 75 18.78 16.48 -17.11
N GLY A 76 18.13 15.81 -18.07
CA GLY A 76 18.70 15.56 -19.40
C GLY A 76 19.93 14.65 -19.38
N THR A 77 20.11 13.84 -18.32
CA THR A 77 21.27 12.95 -18.19
C THR A 77 20.90 11.62 -17.54
N LYS A 78 21.70 10.60 -17.85
CA LYS A 78 21.65 9.25 -17.25
C LYS A 78 22.84 8.98 -16.34
N ASN A 79 23.66 9.99 -16.06
CA ASN A 79 24.77 9.87 -15.10
C ASN A 79 24.19 9.55 -13.72
N ALA A 80 24.66 8.46 -13.11
CA ALA A 80 24.08 7.92 -11.89
C ALA A 80 24.20 8.88 -10.70
N ASP A 81 25.36 9.50 -10.49
CA ASP A 81 25.58 10.40 -9.35
C ASP A 81 24.64 11.61 -9.40
N ASN A 82 24.46 12.19 -10.59
CA ASN A 82 23.53 13.29 -10.79
C ASN A 82 22.06 12.86 -10.56
N VAL A 83 21.69 11.68 -11.04
CA VAL A 83 20.33 11.14 -10.85
C VAL A 83 20.06 10.85 -9.37
N VAL A 84 21.00 10.23 -8.66
CA VAL A 84 20.88 9.94 -7.22
C VAL A 84 20.75 11.23 -6.43
N ALA A 85 21.62 12.21 -6.65
CA ALA A 85 21.56 13.50 -5.96
C ALA A 85 20.23 14.24 -6.19
N GLU A 86 19.61 14.06 -7.36
CA GLU A 86 18.31 14.63 -7.68
C GLU A 86 17.16 13.86 -7.02
N LEU A 87 17.22 12.54 -6.99
CA LEU A 87 16.27 11.65 -6.30
C LEU A 87 16.26 11.88 -4.79
N GLU A 88 17.41 12.17 -4.17
CA GLU A 88 17.51 12.54 -2.74
C GLU A 88 16.72 13.81 -2.38
N GLN A 89 16.28 14.58 -3.37
CA GLN A 89 15.39 15.73 -3.18
C GLN A 89 13.90 15.36 -3.21
N THR A 90 13.56 14.08 -3.29
CA THR A 90 12.19 13.56 -3.23
C THR A 90 11.50 14.01 -1.95
N GLY A 91 10.38 14.71 -2.10
CA GLY A 91 9.63 15.31 -0.98
C GLY A 91 9.99 16.77 -0.65
N ARG A 92 11.04 17.34 -1.26
CA ARG A 92 11.47 18.74 -1.05
C ARG A 92 11.10 19.70 -2.18
N ARG A 93 10.75 19.19 -3.36
CA ARG A 93 10.32 19.96 -4.53
C ARG A 93 9.52 19.09 -5.49
N ASN A 94 9.06 19.69 -6.58
CA ASN A 94 8.30 18.99 -7.59
C ASN A 94 9.17 18.04 -8.42
N ILE A 95 8.77 16.78 -8.44
CA ILE A 95 9.56 15.67 -8.97
C ILE A 95 8.72 14.66 -9.75
N MET A 96 7.38 14.73 -9.75
CA MET A 96 6.52 13.73 -10.39
C MET A 96 5.24 14.29 -11.01
N GLN A 97 5.35 15.15 -12.03
CA GLN A 97 4.18 15.76 -12.69
C GLN A 97 4.11 15.59 -14.22
N THR A 98 5.20 15.21 -14.88
CA THR A 98 5.29 15.23 -16.35
C THR A 98 4.58 14.04 -16.99
N PHE A 99 4.78 12.84 -16.45
CA PHE A 99 4.37 11.59 -17.07
C PHE A 99 3.09 10.99 -16.49
N ARG A 100 2.58 11.55 -15.39
CA ARG A 100 1.37 11.09 -14.71
C ARG A 100 0.52 12.25 -14.23
N ASN A 101 -0.79 12.07 -14.28
CA ASN A 101 -1.75 13.03 -13.74
C ASN A 101 -2.02 12.78 -12.24
N PHE A 102 -0.95 12.68 -11.45
CA PHE A 102 -1.03 12.53 -9.98
C PHE A 102 -0.63 13.84 -9.31
N PRO A 103 -1.08 14.10 -8.07
CA PRO A 103 -0.49 15.16 -7.28
C PRO A 103 1.02 14.96 -7.16
N ASP A 104 1.77 16.06 -7.11
CA ASP A 104 3.21 15.98 -7.10
C ASP A 104 3.78 15.37 -5.83
N GLY A 105 4.80 14.52 -6.01
CA GLY A 105 5.39 13.72 -4.95
C GLY A 105 4.45 12.67 -4.36
N VAL A 106 3.30 12.41 -4.99
CA VAL A 106 2.33 11.39 -4.53
C VAL A 106 2.37 10.18 -5.47
N GLY A 107 2.62 9.02 -4.86
CA GLY A 107 2.51 7.70 -5.48
C GLY A 107 1.14 7.08 -5.30
N THR A 108 0.97 5.84 -5.76
CA THR A 108 -0.31 5.13 -5.68
C THR A 108 -0.67 4.70 -4.25
N ALA A 109 0.34 4.61 -3.38
CA ALA A 109 0.24 4.18 -1.98
C ALA A 109 0.64 5.26 -0.96
N GLY A 110 0.72 6.54 -1.37
CA GLY A 110 1.00 7.65 -0.46
C GLY A 110 2.05 8.64 -0.96
N LYS A 111 2.41 9.60 -0.12
CA LYS A 111 3.40 10.62 -0.44
C LYS A 111 4.82 10.05 -0.35
N LEU A 112 5.61 10.25 -1.39
CA LEU A 112 7.01 9.81 -1.50
C LEU A 112 7.93 10.88 -0.90
N ILE A 113 8.68 10.48 0.13
CA ILE A 113 9.74 11.25 0.76
C ILE A 113 10.85 10.27 1.08
N PHE A 114 12.10 10.62 0.79
CA PHE A 114 13.24 9.80 1.20
C PHE A 114 13.90 10.36 2.45
N ASP A 115 14.30 9.45 3.35
CA ASP A 115 15.19 9.78 4.45
C ASP A 115 16.66 9.86 3.98
N ASN A 116 17.57 10.11 4.92
CA ASN A 116 19.00 10.17 4.62
C ASN A 116 19.66 8.80 4.37
N LYS A 117 18.88 7.71 4.39
CA LYS A 117 19.31 6.33 4.10
C LYS A 117 18.71 5.81 2.80
N HIS A 118 18.10 6.69 2.00
CA HIS A 118 17.42 6.35 0.74
C HIS A 118 16.22 5.42 0.92
N ASP A 119 15.59 5.44 2.10
CA ASP A 119 14.34 4.70 2.33
C ASP A 119 13.15 5.64 2.26
N VAL A 120 11.99 5.11 1.87
CA VAL A 120 10.74 5.86 1.96
C VAL A 120 10.39 6.09 3.42
N VAL A 121 10.01 7.32 3.76
CA VAL A 121 9.52 7.60 5.10
C VAL A 121 8.13 6.99 5.25
N TRP A 122 8.01 6.02 6.16
CA TRP A 122 6.77 5.30 6.43
C TRP A 122 5.97 5.95 7.56
N GLY A 123 4.65 6.08 7.40
CA GLY A 123 3.76 6.51 8.48
C GLY A 123 2.49 7.24 8.02
N PRO A 124 1.62 7.66 8.96
CA PRO A 124 0.36 8.34 8.64
C PRO A 124 0.56 9.56 7.72
N GLY A 125 -0.19 9.60 6.62
CA GLY A 125 -0.09 10.66 5.60
C GLY A 125 1.08 10.53 4.61
N LEU A 126 1.93 9.51 4.77
CA LEU A 126 3.04 9.18 3.86
C LEU A 126 2.78 7.82 3.19
N VAL A 127 3.82 7.17 2.65
CA VAL A 127 3.72 5.77 2.24
C VAL A 127 3.38 4.91 3.47
N THR A 128 2.38 4.06 3.34
CA THR A 128 1.95 3.14 4.42
C THR A 128 1.78 1.71 3.91
N GLY A 129 1.22 0.84 4.74
CA GLY A 129 0.71 -0.47 4.34
C GLY A 129 -0.67 -0.72 4.91
N LEU A 130 -1.34 -1.74 4.40
CA LEU A 130 -2.65 -2.19 4.85
C LEU A 130 -2.53 -3.52 5.58
N GLY A 131 -3.23 -3.63 6.71
CA GLY A 131 -3.62 -4.92 7.23
C GLY A 131 -4.82 -5.40 6.43
N ALA A 132 -4.76 -6.60 5.88
CA ALA A 132 -5.83 -7.16 5.05
C ALA A 132 -6.20 -8.56 5.52
N GLN A 133 -7.51 -8.83 5.60
CA GLN A 133 -8.04 -10.10 6.04
C GLN A 133 -8.79 -10.79 4.90
N TRP A 134 -8.51 -12.07 4.68
CA TRP A 134 -9.30 -12.90 3.76
C TRP A 134 -10.69 -13.18 4.35
N ARG A 135 -11.73 -12.82 3.59
CA ARG A 135 -13.14 -13.04 3.96
C ARG A 135 -13.92 -13.40 2.72
N ASP A 136 -14.69 -14.48 2.80
CA ASP A 136 -15.73 -14.81 1.81
C ASP A 136 -15.25 -14.70 0.35
N GLY A 137 -14.04 -15.23 0.05
CA GLY A 137 -13.49 -15.20 -1.32
C GLY A 137 -12.72 -13.94 -1.73
N ARG A 138 -12.60 -12.93 -0.86
CA ARG A 138 -11.92 -11.66 -1.17
C ARG A 138 -11.00 -11.17 -0.06
N LEU A 139 -10.06 -10.33 -0.45
CA LEU A 139 -9.20 -9.60 0.47
C LEU A 139 -9.94 -8.34 0.97
N VAL A 140 -9.99 -8.13 2.28
CA VAL A 140 -10.69 -6.99 2.92
C VAL A 140 -9.71 -6.18 3.76
N GLY A 141 -9.60 -4.87 3.53
CA GLY A 141 -8.75 -4.01 4.33
C GLY A 141 -9.31 -3.88 5.75
N VAL A 142 -8.50 -4.15 6.76
CA VAL A 142 -8.88 -4.12 8.18
C VAL A 142 -8.03 -3.18 9.03
N HIS A 143 -6.92 -2.69 8.49
CA HIS A 143 -6.12 -1.62 9.09
C HIS A 143 -5.59 -0.70 7.97
N PRO A 144 -5.62 0.63 8.17
CA PRO A 144 -6.08 1.34 9.36
C PRO A 144 -7.61 1.48 9.43
N TYR A 145 -8.20 1.13 10.57
CA TYR A 145 -9.62 1.24 10.87
C TYR A 145 -9.82 1.71 12.31
N GLN A 146 -10.37 2.92 12.49
CA GLN A 146 -10.56 3.58 13.78
C GLN A 146 -9.29 3.62 14.65
N ASP A 147 -8.12 3.70 14.03
CA ASP A 147 -6.83 3.80 14.71
C ASP A 147 -6.61 5.25 15.15
N ASN A 148 -7.12 5.59 16.33
CA ASN A 148 -7.05 6.95 16.88
C ASN A 148 -5.92 7.16 17.90
N THR A 149 -5.25 6.08 18.31
CA THR A 149 -4.24 6.10 19.38
C THR A 149 -2.83 5.87 18.87
N GLY A 150 -2.69 5.46 17.60
CA GLY A 150 -1.42 4.99 17.05
C GLY A 150 -1.07 3.59 17.59
N PRO A 151 -0.12 2.89 16.95
CA PRO A 151 0.26 1.53 17.35
C PRO A 151 1.09 1.49 18.64
N ILE A 152 1.69 2.63 19.03
CA ILE A 152 2.58 2.78 20.19
C ILE A 152 2.38 4.19 20.77
N PRO A 153 2.46 4.39 22.11
CA PRO A 153 2.42 5.71 22.71
C PRO A 153 3.40 6.68 22.03
N ASN A 154 2.93 7.89 21.71
CA ASN A 154 3.65 8.97 21.03
C ASN A 154 3.93 8.79 19.53
N LEU A 155 3.37 7.76 18.88
CA LEU A 155 3.31 7.71 17.42
C LEU A 155 1.99 8.28 16.92
N PRO A 156 1.98 8.96 15.76
CA PRO A 156 0.75 9.46 15.17
C PRO A 156 -0.20 8.31 14.84
N ALA A 157 -1.49 8.59 15.03
CA ALA A 157 -2.60 7.73 14.67
C ALA A 157 -2.72 7.59 13.14
N PHE A 158 -3.01 6.39 12.64
CA PHE A 158 -3.26 6.17 11.21
C PHE A 158 -4.67 6.59 10.77
N GLY A 159 -5.61 6.69 11.70
CA GLY A 159 -7.00 7.01 11.43
C GLY A 159 -7.76 5.86 10.79
N THR A 160 -8.50 6.16 9.73
CA THR A 160 -9.29 5.20 8.97
C THR A 160 -9.15 5.50 7.49
N TYR A 161 -8.82 4.48 6.69
CA TYR A 161 -8.92 4.60 5.24
C TYR A 161 -10.31 4.22 4.77
N LYS A 162 -10.86 5.02 3.84
CA LYS A 162 -12.16 4.73 3.23
C LYS A 162 -12.08 3.36 2.55
N GLY A 163 -13.09 2.52 2.79
CA GLY A 163 -13.14 1.14 2.30
C GLY A 163 -12.55 0.09 3.24
N THR A 164 -11.88 0.49 4.34
CA THR A 164 -11.52 -0.47 5.39
C THR A 164 -12.73 -0.85 6.24
N GLU A 165 -12.72 -2.07 6.75
CA GLU A 165 -13.77 -2.64 7.59
C GLU A 165 -13.20 -3.11 8.94
N LYS A 166 -14.05 -3.17 9.97
CA LYS A 166 -13.66 -3.72 11.27
C LYS A 166 -13.11 -5.14 11.13
N TYR A 167 -11.99 -5.44 11.79
CA TYR A 167 -11.43 -6.80 11.92
C TYR A 167 -12.46 -7.80 12.48
N ARG A 168 -12.43 -9.06 12.01
CA ARG A 168 -13.32 -10.14 12.47
C ARG A 168 -12.49 -11.29 13.01
N LEU A 169 -12.77 -11.70 14.24
CA LEU A 169 -12.22 -12.95 14.77
C LEU A 169 -12.85 -14.15 14.05
N PRO A 170 -12.09 -15.23 13.80
CA PRO A 170 -12.68 -16.47 13.30
C PRO A 170 -13.76 -17.00 14.25
N PRO A 171 -14.93 -17.46 13.76
CA PRO A 171 -16.02 -17.97 14.60
C PRO A 171 -15.57 -19.05 15.59
N ARG A 172 -14.70 -19.98 15.14
CA ARG A 172 -14.12 -21.03 16.00
C ARG A 172 -13.39 -20.50 17.23
N VAL A 173 -12.75 -19.34 17.13
CA VAL A 173 -12.02 -18.71 18.25
C VAL A 173 -13.03 -18.13 19.23
N ILE A 174 -14.06 -17.44 18.73
CA ILE A 174 -15.15 -16.89 19.56
C ILE A 174 -15.83 -18.03 20.32
N GLU A 175 -16.26 -19.08 19.62
CA GLU A 175 -16.93 -20.24 20.21
C GLU A 175 -16.10 -20.93 21.30
N TYR A 176 -14.79 -21.05 21.10
CA TYR A 176 -13.90 -21.64 22.11
C TYR A 176 -13.86 -20.80 23.39
N HIS A 177 -13.89 -19.47 23.27
CA HIS A 177 -13.76 -18.56 24.42
C HIS A 177 -15.10 -18.17 25.08
N THR A 178 -16.24 -18.36 24.41
CA THR A 178 -17.56 -18.05 24.96
C THR A 178 -18.27 -19.23 25.62
N LYS A 179 -17.79 -20.47 25.46
CA LYS A 179 -18.32 -21.68 26.12
C LYS A 179 -17.96 -21.80 27.61
N ARG A 180 -17.96 -20.69 28.37
CA ARG A 180 -17.75 -20.69 29.83
C ARG A 180 -19.03 -20.43 30.59
#